data_AF-A0A0K8QFD9-F1
#
_entry.id   AF-A0A0K8QFD9-F1
#
_cell.length_a   1.000
_cell.length_b   1.000
_cell.length_c   1.000
_cell.angle_alpha   90.00
_cell.angle_beta   90.00
_cell.angle_gamma   90.00
#
_symmetry.space_group_name_H-M   'P 1'
#
loop_
_entity.id
_entity.type
_entity.pdbx_description
1 polymer ?
#
loop_
_entity_poly.entity_id
_entity_poly.type
_entity_poly.pdbx_seq_one_letter_code
_entity_poly.pdbx_strand_id
1 'polypeptide(L)'
;MLHFADKYSARAGETVSFTALIHNASQGPVAAVELISRSLTNANVEQLAFDSQPGPERMTIPYLGSGESVSLDFGYIVRQSDVLHGGEIVSAMEIRFATDCGWAWDTCEAVVNMRGSHRGSWLQGPEQTASSDL
;
A
#
# COMPACT_ATOMS: atom_id res chain seq x y z
N MET A 1 1.73 -13.16 -7.21
CA MET A 1 0.64 -12.42 -6.52
C MET A 1 0.49 -11.07 -7.21
N LEU A 2 -0.67 -10.41 -7.08
CA LEU A 2 -0.77 -8.98 -7.35
C LEU A 2 -1.04 -8.26 -6.04
N HIS A 3 -0.34 -7.16 -5.78
CA HIS A 3 -0.55 -6.31 -4.62
C HIS A 3 -0.66 -4.86 -5.09
N PHE A 4 -1.77 -4.20 -4.79
CA PHE A 4 -2.04 -2.86 -5.31
C PHE A 4 -2.85 -2.03 -4.31
N ALA A 5 -2.78 -0.72 -4.47
CA ALA A 5 -3.63 0.21 -3.74
C ALA A 5 -4.84 0.62 -4.59
N ASP A 6 -5.94 0.98 -3.94
CA ASP A 6 -7.16 1.48 -4.57
C ASP A 6 -6.98 2.86 -5.24
N LYS A 7 -5.90 3.58 -4.90
CA LYS A 7 -5.57 4.90 -5.43
C LYS A 7 -4.08 5.10 -5.59
N TYR A 8 -3.71 5.89 -6.60
CA TYR A 8 -2.32 6.28 -6.87
C TYR A 8 -1.77 7.31 -5.89
N SER A 9 -2.66 8.06 -5.22
CA SER A 9 -2.27 9.12 -4.31
C SER A 9 -3.33 9.40 -3.25
N ALA A 10 -2.91 9.86 -2.07
CA ALA A 10 -3.79 10.14 -0.94
C ALA A 10 -3.39 11.40 -0.15
N ARG A 11 -4.34 11.95 0.60
CA ARG A 11 -4.17 13.08 1.54
C ARG A 11 -4.38 12.61 2.98
N ALA A 12 -3.91 13.41 3.94
CA ALA A 12 -4.15 13.14 5.35
C ALA A 12 -5.66 13.02 5.65
N GLY A 13 -6.02 12.00 6.44
CA GLY A 13 -7.39 11.65 6.78
C GLY A 13 -8.09 10.72 5.78
N GLU A 14 -7.54 10.51 4.59
CA GLU A 14 -8.08 9.52 3.65
C GLU A 14 -7.65 8.10 4.03
N THR A 15 -8.55 7.14 3.87
CA THR A 15 -8.20 5.71 3.93
C THR A 15 -7.69 5.25 2.57
N VAL A 16 -6.56 4.57 2.57
CA VAL A 16 -6.02 3.78 1.45
C VAL A 16 -6.34 2.32 1.70
N SER A 17 -6.92 1.65 0.71
CA SER A 17 -7.14 0.21 0.73
C SER A 17 -6.09 -0.47 -0.13
N PHE A 18 -5.34 -1.39 0.44
CA PHE A 18 -4.40 -2.26 -0.25
C PHE A 18 -5.00 -3.65 -0.42
N THR A 19 -4.95 -4.20 -1.62
CA THR A 19 -5.49 -5.52 -1.93
C THR A 19 -4.37 -6.44 -2.39
N ALA A 20 -4.20 -7.55 -1.67
CA ALA A 20 -3.41 -8.69 -2.12
C ALA A 20 -4.33 -9.68 -2.83
N LEU A 21 -4.19 -9.80 -4.15
CA LEU A 21 -4.88 -10.79 -4.97
C LEU A 21 -3.94 -11.97 -5.24
N ILE A 22 -4.30 -13.11 -4.68
CA ILE A 22 -3.59 -14.37 -4.87
C ILE A 22 -4.39 -15.20 -5.87
N HIS A 23 -3.75 -15.59 -6.97
CA HIS A 23 -4.34 -16.41 -8.01
C HIS A 23 -3.46 -17.63 -8.27
N ASN A 24 -4.02 -18.84 -8.17
CA ASN A 24 -3.32 -20.05 -8.55
C ASN A 24 -3.44 -20.27 -10.07
N ALA A 25 -2.44 -19.78 -10.81
CA ALA A 25 -2.35 -19.96 -12.26
C ALA A 25 -1.77 -21.33 -12.70
N SER A 26 -1.45 -22.22 -11.75
CA SER A 26 -0.89 -23.53 -12.08
C SER A 26 -1.98 -24.51 -12.52
N GLN A 27 -1.57 -25.63 -13.12
CA GLN A 27 -2.49 -26.69 -13.58
C GLN A 27 -2.99 -27.60 -12.45
N GLY A 28 -2.39 -27.49 -11.26
CA GLY A 28 -2.74 -28.25 -10.09
C GLY A 28 -3.08 -27.34 -8.91
N PRO A 29 -3.44 -27.92 -7.77
CA PRO A 29 -3.60 -27.13 -6.57
C PRO A 29 -2.26 -26.73 -5.95
N VAL A 30 -2.32 -25.68 -5.13
CA VAL A 30 -1.23 -25.32 -4.20
C VAL A 30 -1.74 -25.40 -2.77
N ALA A 31 -0.84 -25.68 -1.84
CA ALA A 31 -1.18 -25.88 -0.43
C ALA A 31 -0.40 -24.93 0.47
N ALA A 32 -0.87 -24.79 1.72
CA ALA A 32 -0.21 -24.00 2.76
C ALA A 32 0.16 -22.59 2.26
N VAL A 33 -0.78 -21.92 1.60
CA VAL A 33 -0.58 -20.58 1.09
C VAL A 33 -0.61 -19.62 2.28
N GLU A 34 0.47 -18.89 2.48
CA GLU A 34 0.63 -17.92 3.56
C GLU A 34 0.88 -16.54 2.96
N LEU A 35 0.09 -15.55 3.36
CA LEU A 35 0.36 -14.14 3.09
C LEU A 35 1.09 -13.52 4.28
N ILE A 36 2.21 -12.87 4.03
CA ILE A 36 3.09 -12.30 5.04
C ILE A 36 3.23 -10.81 4.77
N SER A 37 2.81 -9.98 5.73
CA SER A 37 3.11 -8.55 5.73
C SER A 37 4.59 -8.34 6.04
N ARG A 38 5.34 -7.84 5.07
CA ARG A 38 6.79 -7.57 5.21
C ARG A 38 7.02 -6.18 5.77
N SER A 39 6.39 -5.18 5.18
CA SER A 39 6.46 -3.81 5.66
C SER A 39 5.29 -2.95 5.20
N LEU A 40 5.02 -1.92 5.98
CA LEU A 40 4.28 -0.75 5.56
C LEU A 40 5.11 0.44 6.01
N THR A 41 5.60 1.25 5.08
CA THR A 41 6.53 2.34 5.39
C THR A 41 6.17 3.63 4.67
N ASN A 42 6.43 4.77 5.29
CA ASN A 42 6.42 6.06 4.60
C ASN A 42 7.80 6.42 4.02
N ALA A 43 7.90 7.58 3.38
CA ALA A 43 9.13 8.08 2.76
C ALA A 43 10.30 8.29 3.73
N ASN A 44 10.03 8.40 5.03
CA ASN A 44 11.06 8.50 6.07
C ASN A 44 11.53 7.12 6.55
N VAL A 45 11.06 6.03 5.93
CA VAL A 45 11.33 4.64 6.34
C VAL A 45 10.79 4.36 7.76
N GLU A 46 9.79 5.12 8.20
CA GLU A 46 9.09 4.83 9.44
C GLU A 46 8.20 3.61 9.22
N GLN A 47 8.28 2.64 10.13
CA GLN A 47 7.39 1.49 10.12
C GLN A 47 6.00 1.91 10.60
N LEU A 48 5.01 1.65 9.75
CA LEU A 48 3.60 1.92 9.99
C LEU A 48 2.87 0.62 10.32
N ALA A 49 1.64 0.75 10.81
CA ALA A 49 0.73 -0.36 11.04
C ALA A 49 -0.58 -0.13 10.29
N PHE A 50 -1.14 -1.19 9.72
CA PHE A 50 -2.48 -1.13 9.15
C PHE A 50 -3.52 -0.84 10.24
N ASP A 51 -4.49 0.00 9.90
CA ASP A 51 -5.64 0.30 10.74
C ASP A 51 -6.73 -0.79 10.63
N SER A 52 -6.74 -1.53 9.52
CA SER A 52 -7.56 -2.71 9.31
C SER A 52 -6.78 -3.77 8.54
N GLN A 53 -6.87 -5.03 8.94
CA GLN A 53 -6.25 -6.15 8.23
C GLN A 53 -7.07 -7.43 8.45
N PRO A 54 -6.94 -8.43 7.56
CA PRO A 54 -7.58 -9.73 7.77
C PRO A 54 -7.11 -10.38 9.08
N GLY A 55 -7.99 -11.18 9.70
CA GLY A 55 -7.61 -12.00 10.84
C GLY A 55 -6.54 -13.03 10.46
N PRO A 56 -5.70 -13.50 11.42
CA PRO A 56 -4.64 -14.46 11.15
C PRO A 56 -5.12 -15.73 10.43
N GLU A 57 -6.33 -16.18 10.71
CA GLU A 57 -6.97 -17.34 10.09
C GLU A 57 -7.25 -17.15 8.59
N ARG A 58 -7.37 -15.90 8.13
CA ARG A 58 -7.55 -15.56 6.71
C ARG A 58 -6.22 -15.35 5.98
N MET A 59 -5.13 -15.16 6.73
CA MET A 59 -3.77 -14.99 6.18
C MET A 59 -3.14 -16.33 5.76
N THR A 60 -3.72 -17.45 6.19
CA THR A 60 -3.32 -18.80 5.78
C THR A 60 -4.48 -19.49 5.06
N ILE A 61 -4.20 -20.03 3.87
CA ILE A 61 -5.16 -20.74 3.05
C ILE A 61 -4.62 -22.16 2.86
N PRO A 62 -5.26 -23.18 3.48
CA PRO A 62 -4.75 -24.54 3.46
C PRO A 62 -4.56 -25.10 2.05
N TYR A 63 -5.45 -24.71 1.14
CA TYR A 63 -5.50 -25.21 -0.23
C TYR A 63 -6.14 -24.17 -1.15
N LEU A 64 -5.54 -23.97 -2.33
CA LEU A 64 -6.08 -23.13 -3.39
C LEU A 64 -6.02 -23.93 -4.70
N GLY A 65 -7.19 -24.26 -5.23
CA GLY A 65 -7.36 -25.05 -6.46
C GLY A 65 -6.84 -24.33 -7.70
N SER A 66 -6.67 -25.08 -8.80
CA SER A 66 -6.26 -24.51 -10.09
C SER A 66 -7.29 -23.49 -10.57
N GLY A 67 -6.83 -22.30 -10.93
CA GLY A 67 -7.67 -21.19 -11.39
C GLY A 67 -8.39 -20.43 -10.26
N GLU A 68 -8.31 -20.88 -9.01
CA GLU A 68 -8.95 -20.19 -7.89
C GLU A 68 -8.17 -18.92 -7.51
N SER A 69 -8.92 -17.96 -6.97
CA SER A 69 -8.41 -16.69 -6.51
C SER A 69 -8.98 -16.32 -5.15
N VAL A 70 -8.21 -15.57 -4.40
CA VAL A 70 -8.57 -15.03 -3.09
C VAL A 70 -7.99 -13.63 -2.96
N SER A 71 -8.80 -12.73 -2.40
CA SER A 71 -8.42 -11.35 -2.14
C SER A 71 -8.43 -11.07 -0.66
N LEU A 72 -7.40 -10.37 -0.21
CA LEU A 72 -7.23 -9.93 1.17
C LEU A 72 -6.99 -8.42 1.18
N ASP A 73 -7.84 -7.71 1.91
CA ASP A 73 -7.85 -6.24 1.94
C ASP A 73 -7.30 -5.72 3.27
N PHE A 74 -6.43 -4.72 3.16
CA PHE A 74 -5.79 -4.01 4.25
C PHE A 74 -6.14 -2.53 4.15
N GLY A 75 -6.42 -1.88 5.28
CA GLY A 75 -6.77 -0.46 5.35
C GLY A 75 -5.71 0.32 6.12
N TYR A 76 -5.33 1.48 5.58
CA TYR A 76 -4.47 2.44 6.26
C TYR A 76 -5.05 3.85 6.16
N ILE A 77 -5.19 4.53 7.30
CA ILE A 77 -5.61 5.92 7.39
C ILE A 77 -4.37 6.80 7.30
N VAL A 78 -4.28 7.62 6.24
CA VAL A 78 -3.13 8.50 6.04
C VAL A 78 -3.04 9.54 7.15
N ARG A 79 -1.91 9.59 7.84
CA ARG A 79 -1.69 10.49 8.97
C ARG A 79 -1.08 11.80 8.47
N GLN A 80 -1.20 12.85 9.29
CA GLN A 80 -0.64 14.16 8.94
C GLN A 80 0.89 14.10 8.78
N SER A 81 1.57 13.26 9.57
CA SER A 81 3.02 13.02 9.48
C SER A 81 3.46 12.44 8.13
N ASP A 82 2.62 11.59 7.52
CA ASP A 82 2.92 10.95 6.23
C ASP A 82 2.95 11.96 5.09
N VAL A 83 2.09 12.98 5.14
CA VAL A 83 2.03 14.02 4.10
C VAL A 83 2.98 15.18 4.33
N LEU A 84 3.48 15.38 5.56
CA LEU A 84 4.39 16.49 5.89
C LEU A 84 5.71 16.39 5.11
N HIS A 85 6.19 15.17 4.90
CA HIS A 85 7.42 14.89 4.17
C HIS A 85 7.15 14.60 2.68
N GLY A 86 5.87 14.50 2.29
CA GLY A 86 5.48 14.01 0.97
C GLY A 86 5.99 12.58 0.73
N GLY A 87 6.24 12.26 -0.54
CA GLY A 87 6.78 10.96 -0.94
C GLY A 87 5.72 9.87 -0.99
N GLU A 88 6.07 8.65 -0.63
CA GLU A 88 5.26 7.47 -0.85
C GLU A 88 5.00 6.70 0.44
N ILE A 89 3.82 6.07 0.50
CA ILE A 89 3.58 4.93 1.38
C ILE A 89 3.78 3.67 0.54
N VAL A 90 4.65 2.78 1.00
CA VAL A 90 4.97 1.51 0.37
C VAL A 90 4.52 0.37 1.27
N SER A 91 3.69 -0.52 0.72
CA SER A 91 3.20 -1.73 1.35
C SER A 91 3.82 -2.93 0.66
N ALA A 92 4.68 -3.68 1.35
CA ALA A 92 5.34 -4.87 0.83
C ALA A 92 4.73 -6.13 1.43
N MET A 93 4.31 -7.05 0.55
CA MET A 93 3.72 -8.33 0.90
C MET A 93 4.52 -9.47 0.28
N GLU A 94 4.59 -10.58 0.99
CA GLU A 94 5.18 -11.83 0.50
C GLU A 94 4.13 -12.93 0.55
N ILE A 95 4.05 -13.74 -0.49
CA ILE A 95 3.30 -14.99 -0.46
C ILE A 95 4.29 -16.15 -0.41
N ARG A 96 3.99 -17.16 0.41
CA ARG A 96 4.65 -18.46 0.40
C ARG A 96 3.62 -19.55 0.17
N PHE A 97 3.98 -20.59 -0.56
CA PHE A 97 3.09 -21.73 -0.78
C PHE A 97 3.88 -22.98 -1.13
N ALA A 98 3.29 -24.13 -0.82
CA ALA A 98 3.79 -25.44 -1.18
C ALA A 98 3.23 -25.87 -2.55
N THR A 99 4.11 -26.43 -3.37
CA THR A 99 3.82 -27.09 -4.63
C THR A 99 4.32 -28.54 -4.57
N ASP A 100 4.02 -29.33 -5.60
CA ASP A 100 4.53 -30.70 -5.73
C ASP A 100 6.06 -30.78 -5.81
N CYS A 101 6.75 -29.70 -6.18
CA CYS A 101 8.21 -29.65 -6.29
C CYS A 101 8.90 -28.94 -5.11
N GLY A 102 8.16 -28.50 -4.10
CA GLY A 102 8.70 -27.85 -2.90
C GLY A 102 8.03 -26.52 -2.57
N TRP A 103 8.74 -25.65 -1.88
CA TRP A 103 8.24 -24.31 -1.53
C TRP A 103 8.56 -23.29 -2.62
N ALA A 104 7.58 -22.45 -2.90
CA ALA A 104 7.74 -21.26 -3.74
C ALA A 104 7.31 -20.02 -2.95
N TRP A 105 7.84 -18.87 -3.36
CA TRP A 105 7.49 -17.58 -2.80
C TRP A 105 7.51 -16.49 -3.87
N ASP A 106 6.78 -15.42 -3.61
CA ASP A 106 6.75 -14.22 -4.44
C ASP A 106 6.56 -12.99 -3.54
N THR A 107 7.12 -11.85 -3.93
CA THR A 107 7.06 -10.60 -3.18
C THR A 107 6.53 -9.49 -4.07
N CYS A 108 5.56 -8.73 -3.58
CA CYS A 108 4.98 -7.62 -4.34
C CYS A 108 4.83 -6.38 -3.46
N GLU A 109 4.96 -5.22 -4.09
CA GLU A 109 4.84 -3.92 -3.45
C GLU A 109 3.66 -3.14 -4.05
N ALA A 110 2.95 -2.42 -3.20
CA ALA A 110 1.94 -1.45 -3.58
C ALA A 110 2.36 -0.08 -3.07
N VAL A 111 2.26 0.94 -3.93
CA VAL A 111 2.79 2.28 -3.67
C VAL A 111 1.68 3.31 -3.81
N VAL A 112 1.60 4.24 -2.86
CA VAL A 112 0.68 5.39 -2.89
C VAL A 112 1.42 6.68 -2.62
N ASN A 113 1.27 7.65 -3.51
CA ASN A 113 1.90 8.96 -3.39
C ASN A 113 1.15 9.86 -2.38
N MET A 114 1.86 10.43 -1.42
CA MET A 114 1.33 11.38 -0.46
C MET A 114 1.24 12.77 -1.09
N ARG A 115 0.02 13.28 -1.22
CA ARG A 115 -0.22 14.67 -1.64
C ARG A 115 -0.09 15.58 -0.43
N GLY A 116 1.04 16.27 -0.34
CA GLY A 116 1.21 17.37 0.60
C GLY A 116 0.18 18.48 0.33
N SER A 117 -0.26 19.14 1.40
CA SER A 117 -0.68 20.53 1.28
C SER A 117 0.60 21.33 1.11
N HIS A 118 0.86 21.86 -0.09
CA HIS A 118 1.87 22.92 -0.23
C HIS A 118 1.45 24.09 0.67
N ARG A 119 1.93 24.13 1.92
CA ARG A 119 2.04 25.36 2.70
C ARG A 119 3.25 26.13 2.14
N GLY A 120 3.02 26.73 0.98
CA GLY A 120 4.05 27.39 0.18
C GLY A 120 3.51 28.46 -0.76
N SER A 121 2.46 29.20 -0.37
CA SER A 121 2.13 30.51 -1.01
C SER A 121 2.50 31.70 -0.12
N TRP A 122 3.41 31.53 0.83
CA TRP A 122 3.95 32.63 1.65
C TRP A 122 5.34 33.05 1.15
N LEU A 123 5.44 33.40 -0.13
CA LEU A 123 6.51 34.23 -0.70
C LEU A 123 5.95 35.12 -1.83
N GLN A 124 4.80 35.76 -1.60
CA GLN A 124 4.57 37.07 -2.23
C GLN A 124 5.13 38.11 -1.25
N GLY A 125 6.37 38.52 -1.46
CA GLY A 125 6.91 39.73 -0.84
C GLY A 125 6.07 40.94 -1.27
N PRO A 126 6.10 42.04 -0.51
CA PRO A 126 5.30 43.22 -0.82
C PRO A 126 5.83 43.84 -2.11
N GLU A 127 5.11 43.66 -3.23
CA GLU A 127 5.39 44.46 -4.41
C GLU A 127 4.87 45.88 -4.15
N GLN A 128 5.84 46.77 -4.17
CA GLN A 128 5.77 48.20 -3.89
C GLN A 128 4.53 48.88 -4.45
N THR A 129 3.94 49.71 -3.59
CA THR A 129 3.14 50.87 -3.98
C THR A 129 3.83 51.66 -5.10
N ALA A 130 3.19 51.74 -6.26
CA ALA A 130 3.33 52.87 -7.15
C ALA A 130 1.93 53.41 -7.44
N SER A 131 1.51 54.34 -6.59
CA SER A 131 0.56 55.38 -6.95
C SER A 131 1.25 56.28 -7.98
N SER A 132 0.59 56.53 -9.11
CA SER A 132 0.25 57.89 -9.52
C SER A 132 -0.49 57.87 -10.85
N ASP A 133 -1.64 58.53 -10.83
CA ASP A 133 -2.36 59.08 -11.97
C ASP A 133 -1.42 59.79 -12.97
N LEU A 134 -1.71 59.62 -14.27
CA LEU A 134 -1.86 60.66 -15.30
C LEU A 134 -2.28 60.02 -16.63
#